data_AF-A0A212RPR2-F1
#
_entry.id   AF-A0A212RPR2-F1
#
_cell.length_a   1.000
_cell.length_b   1.000
_cell.length_c   1.000
_cell.angle_alpha   90.00
_cell.angle_beta   90.00
_cell.angle_gamma   90.00
#
_symmetry.space_group_name_H-M   'P 1'
#
loop_
_entity.id
_entity.type
_entity.pdbx_description
1 polymer ?
#
loop_
_entity_poly.entity_id
_entity_poly.type
_entity_poly.pdbx_seq_one_letter_code
_entity_poly.pdbx_strand_id
1 'polypeptide(L)' 'MLYWTLVFLVVAVIAGALGFTGLASAAAGVARIIFGVFLVFFLISLVMQVLGAA' A
#
# COMPACT_ATOMS: atom_id res chain seq x y z
N MET A 1 1.46 22.06 16.01
CA MET A 1 1.23 20.73 15.39
C MET A 1 0.15 20.81 14.31
N LEU A 2 -1.09 21.20 14.64
CA LEU A 2 -2.22 21.36 13.70
C LEU A 2 -1.94 22.26 12.47
N TYR A 3 -1.15 23.33 12.64
CA TYR A 3 -0.72 24.17 11.52
C TYR A 3 0.05 23.38 10.45
N TRP A 4 1.00 22.56 10.87
CA TRP A 4 1.79 21.73 9.96
C TRP A 4 0.94 20.65 9.28
N THR A 5 -0.01 20.05 10.00
CA THR A 5 -0.98 19.09 9.42
C THR A 5 -1.83 19.75 8.34
N LEU A 6 -2.33 20.97 8.56
CA LEU A 6 -3.10 21.72 7.56
C LEU A 6 -2.25 22.10 6.34
N VAL A 7 -1.00 22.49 6.55
CA VAL A 7 -0.07 22.78 5.45
C VAL A 7 0.17 21.52 4.61
N PHE A 8 0.42 20.36 5.24
CA PHE A 8 0.59 19.11 4.50
C PHE A 8 -0.68 18.66 3.79
N LEU A 9 -1.86 18.87 4.38
CA LEU A 9 -3.15 18.60 3.73
C LEU A 9 -3.28 19.38 2.42
N VAL A 10 -3.00 20.68 2.46
CA VAL A 10 -3.08 21.56 1.28
C VAL A 10 -2.06 21.12 0.23
N VAL A 11 -0.82 20.83 0.63
CA VAL A 11 0.23 20.34 -0.28
C VAL A 11 -0.17 19.01 -0.93
N ALA A 12 -0.75 18.07 -0.18
CA ALA A 12 -1.18 16.78 -0.70
C ALA A 12 -2.33 16.91 -1.71
N VAL A 13 -3.29 17.80 -1.45
CA VAL A 13 -4.40 18.07 -2.38
C VAL A 13 -3.89 18.72 -3.66
N ILE A 14 -3.00 19.71 -3.55
CA ILE A 14 -2.40 20.37 -4.72
C ILE A 14 -1.56 19.38 -5.52
N ALA A 15 -0.74 18.55 -4.86
CA ALA A 15 0.02 17.49 -5.52
C ALA A 15 -0.93 16.50 -6.24
N GLY A 16 -1.98 16.01 -5.58
CA GLY A 16 -2.97 15.15 -6.21
C GLY A 16 -3.64 15.78 -7.43
N ALA A 17 -4.01 17.07 -7.35
CA ALA A 17 -4.64 17.81 -8.43
C ALA A 17 -3.71 18.13 -9.60
N LEU A 18 -2.41 18.37 -9.35
CA LEU A 18 -1.39 18.65 -10.37
C LEU A 18 -0.92 17.41 -11.14
N GLY A 19 -1.53 16.24 -10.93
CA GLY A 19 -1.25 15.05 -11.75
C GLY A 19 -0.27 14.05 -11.15
N PHE A 20 -0.08 14.05 -9.82
CA PHE A 20 0.60 12.94 -9.13
C PHE A 20 -0.13 11.58 -9.26
N THR A 21 -1.25 11.55 -9.98
CA THR A 21 -1.99 10.34 -10.38
C THR A 21 -1.15 9.38 -11.24
N GLY A 22 -0.17 9.88 -12.00
CA GLY A 22 0.75 9.03 -12.78
C GLY A 22 1.74 8.23 -11.93
N LEU A 23 2.20 8.79 -10.81
CA LEU A 23 2.99 8.06 -9.82
C LEU A 23 2.13 7.08 -9.03
N ALA A 24 0.88 7.44 -8.75
CA ALA A 24 -0.06 6.55 -8.07
C ALA A 24 -0.35 5.28 -8.90
N SER A 25 -0.45 5.39 -10.24
CA SER A 25 -0.66 4.23 -11.11
C SER A 25 0.57 3.33 -11.22
N ALA A 26 1.78 3.91 -11.32
CA ALA A 26 3.03 3.16 -11.30
C ALA A 26 3.23 2.44 -9.95
N ALA A 27 2.98 3.13 -8.84
CA ALA A 27 3.03 2.56 -7.50
C ALA A 27 1.98 1.46 -7.30
N ALA A 28 0.78 1.62 -7.85
CA ALA A 28 -0.26 0.58 -7.82
C ALA A 28 0.18 -0.71 -8.55
N GLY A 29 0.94 -0.59 -9.65
CA GLY A 29 1.52 -1.74 -10.34
C GLY A 29 2.48 -2.53 -9.46
N VAL A 30 3.41 -1.85 -8.80
CA VAL A 30 4.39 -2.47 -7.89
C VAL A 30 3.70 -3.06 -6.65
N ALA A 31 2.73 -2.35 -6.08
CA ALA A 31 1.96 -2.81 -4.92
C ALA A 31 1.23 -4.13 -5.19
N ARG A 32 0.67 -4.32 -6.40
CA ARG A 32 0.01 -5.58 -6.79
C ARG A 32 0.97 -6.76 -6.77
N ILE A 33 2.22 -6.57 -7.22
CA ILE A 33 3.24 -7.63 -7.24
C ILE A 33 3.61 -8.02 -5.81
N ILE A 34 3.91 -7.05 -4.95
CA ILE A 34 4.28 -7.29 -3.54
C ILE A 34 3.11 -7.94 -2.79
N PHE A 35 1.88 -7.47 -2.99
CA PHE A 35 0.70 -8.06 -2.38
C PHE A 35 0.47 -9.51 -2.83
N GLY A 36 0.69 -9.81 -4.11
CA GLY A 36 0.62 -11.18 -4.62
C GLY A 36 1.66 -12.09 -3.95
N VAL A 37 2.91 -11.65 -3.83
CA VAL A 37 3.96 -12.39 -3.14
C VAL A 37 3.61 -12.61 -1.67
N PHE A 38 3.15 -11.55 -0.98
CA PHE A 38 2.67 -11.65 0.39
C PHE A 38 1.54 -12.67 0.54
N LEU A 39 0.58 -12.68 -0.38
CA LEU A 39 -0.56 -13.60 -0.34
C LEU A 39 -0.10 -15.06 -0.47
N VAL A 40 0.87 -15.35 -1.33
CA VAL A 40 1.45 -16.69 -1.47
C VAL A 40 2.13 -17.13 -0.17
N PHE A 41 3.00 -16.30 0.41
CA PHE A 41 3.64 -16.60 1.69
C PHE A 41 2.64 -16.73 2.84
N PHE A 42 1.61 -15.88 2.86
CA PHE A 42 0.54 -15.94 3.85
C PHE A 42 -0.23 -17.26 3.75
N LEU A 43 -0.60 -17.69 2.54
CA LEU A 43 -1.28 -18.97 2.33
C LEU A 43 -0.39 -20.16 2.71
N ILE A 44 0.89 -20.14 2.37
CA ILE A 44 1.85 -21.17 2.80
C ILE A 44 1.91 -21.22 4.33
N SER A 45 2.08 -20.08 4.99
CA SER A 45 2.12 -20.01 6.45
C SER A 45 0.81 -20.46 7.09
N LEU A 46 -0.32 -20.11 6.51
CA LEU A 46 -1.65 -20.49 7.00
C LEU A 46 -1.86 -22.00 6.88
N VAL A 47 -1.52 -22.59 5.73
CA VAL A 47 -1.60 -24.03 5.51
C VAL A 47 -0.67 -24.78 6.45
N MET A 48 0.58 -24.32 6.62
CA MET A 48 1.53 -24.89 7.58
C MET A 48 1.01 -24.83 9.02
N GLN A 49 0.36 -23.72 9.41
CA GLN A 49 -0.19 -23.57 10.76
C GLN A 49 -1.44 -24.43 10.97
N VAL A 50 -2.34 -24.51 9.99
CA VAL A 50 -3.55 -25.35 10.08
C VAL A 50 -3.19 -26.84 10.05
N LEU A 51 -2.20 -27.25 9.27
CA LEU A 51 -1.77 -28.65 9.18
C LEU A 51 -0.83 -29.07 10.33
N GLY A 52 0.04 -28.18 10.81
CA GLY A 52 0.98 -28.46 11.90
C GLY A 52 0.40 -28.27 13.32
N ALA A 53 -0.80 -27.70 13.44
CA ALA A 53 -1.55 -27.62 14.69
C ALA A 53 -2.46 -28.86 14.94
N ALA A 54 -2.40 -29.87 14.06
CA ALA A 54 -3.03 -31.18 14.22
C ALA A 54 -1.97 -32.24 14.58
#